data_AF-A0A357L0U0-F1
#
_entry.id   AF-A0A357L0U0-F1
#
_cell.length_a   1.000
_cell.length_b   1.000
_cell.length_c   1.000
_cell.angle_alpha   90.00
_cell.angle_beta   90.00
_cell.angle_gamma   90.00
#
_symmetry.space_group_name_H-M   'P 1'
#
loop_
_entity.id
_entity.type
_entity.pdbx_description
1 polymer ?
#
loop_
_entity_poly.entity_id
_entity_poly.type
_entity_poly.pdbx_seq_one_letter_code
_entity_poly.pdbx_strand_id
1 'polypeptide(L)'
;LRREGVEPVPWGAAGGAAEGADALLVSTPPAEGGCPALALAQTARASPPYIGYLSTNGVYGDYQGGVVDETSPLLATAPRAVARIAAE
;
A
#
# COMPACT_ATOMS: atom_id res chain seq x y z
N LEU A 1 4.71 16.85 -12.13
CA LEU A 1 4.65 16.75 -10.65
C LEU A 1 4.29 18.07 -9.98
N ARG A 2 5.22 19.01 -9.70
CA ARG A 2 4.84 20.25 -8.97
C ARG A 2 3.76 21.08 -9.66
N ARG A 3 3.78 21.14 -11.00
CA ARG A 3 2.73 21.79 -11.81
C ARG A 3 1.37 21.06 -11.77
N GLU A 4 1.36 19.81 -11.35
CA GLU A 4 0.17 18.99 -11.13
C GLU A 4 -0.25 18.96 -9.65
N GLY A 5 0.37 19.81 -8.80
CA GLY A 5 0.10 19.85 -7.35
C GLY A 5 0.82 18.75 -6.56
N VAL A 6 1.74 18.00 -7.17
CA VAL A 6 2.52 16.94 -6.48
C VAL A 6 3.83 17.51 -5.97
N GLU A 7 3.99 17.56 -4.64
CA GLU A 7 5.26 17.91 -4.00
C GLU A 7 6.02 16.65 -3.59
N PRO A 8 7.17 16.34 -4.23
CA PRO A 8 8.00 15.21 -3.84
C PRO A 8 8.78 15.55 -2.57
N VAL A 9 8.70 14.66 -1.58
CA VAL A 9 9.45 14.78 -0.32
C VAL A 9 10.49 13.66 -0.19
N PRO A 10 11.67 13.94 0.37
CA PRO A 10 12.60 12.89 0.75
C PRO A 10 11.95 11.91 1.74
N TRP A 11 12.26 10.62 1.64
CA TRP A 11 11.64 9.58 2.47
C TRP A 11 11.73 9.88 3.97
N GLY A 12 12.88 10.33 4.47
CA GLY A 12 13.04 10.69 5.89
C GLY A 12 12.21 11.89 6.36
N ALA A 13 11.71 12.72 5.44
CA ALA A 13 10.85 13.86 5.73
C ALA A 13 9.35 13.55 5.51
N ALA A 14 9.02 12.37 5.00
CA ALA A 14 7.64 12.03 4.62
C ALA A 14 6.68 12.02 5.83
N GLY A 15 7.20 11.78 7.05
CA GLY A 15 6.37 11.78 8.24
C GLY A 15 5.72 13.14 8.49
N GLY A 16 6.51 14.22 8.51
CA GLY A 16 5.97 15.57 8.64
C GLY A 16 5.05 15.96 7.48
N ALA A 17 5.31 15.45 6.26
CA ALA A 17 4.43 15.69 5.12
C ALA A 17 3.07 14.98 5.22
N ALA A 18 2.96 13.93 6.04
CA ALA A 18 1.70 13.20 6.28
C ALA A 18 0.86 13.83 7.41
N GLU A 19 1.43 14.76 8.18
CA GLU A 19 0.71 15.44 9.27
C GLU A 19 -0.43 16.30 8.70
N GLY A 20 -1.66 16.08 9.19
CA GLY A 20 -2.84 16.79 8.72
C GLY A 20 -3.38 16.35 7.34
N ALA A 21 -2.85 15.27 6.76
CA ALA A 21 -3.38 14.74 5.51
C ALA A 21 -4.79 14.14 5.70
N ASP A 22 -5.69 14.39 4.75
CA ASP A 22 -7.03 13.77 4.72
C ASP A 22 -6.97 12.29 4.32
N ALA A 23 -5.94 11.89 3.58
CA ALA A 23 -5.77 10.53 3.09
C ALA A 23 -4.30 10.18 2.92
N LEU A 24 -3.97 8.92 3.16
CA LEU A 24 -2.66 8.35 2.84
C LEU A 24 -2.83 7.20 1.85
N LEU A 25 -2.21 7.33 0.67
CA LEU A 25 -2.20 6.30 -0.36
C LEU A 25 -0.82 5.66 -0.44
N VAL A 26 -0.76 4.35 -0.21
CA VAL A 26 0.48 3.58 -0.29
C VAL A 26 0.54 2.82 -1.60
N SER A 27 1.54 3.11 -2.43
CA SER A 27 1.79 2.39 -3.68
C SER A 27 3.07 1.54 -3.66
N THR A 28 3.90 1.70 -2.64
CA THR A 28 5.15 0.95 -2.48
C THR A 28 4.87 -0.52 -2.20
N PRO A 29 5.64 -1.46 -2.78
CA PRO A 29 5.53 -2.87 -2.43
C PRO A 29 5.81 -3.08 -0.92
N PRO A 30 5.28 -4.14 -0.33
CA PRO A 30 5.58 -4.48 1.05
C PRO A 30 7.06 -4.89 1.16
N ALA A 31 7.67 -4.54 2.29
CA ALA A 31 9.02 -4.92 2.65
C ALA A 31 8.99 -6.11 3.62
N GLU A 32 10.17 -6.63 3.97
CA GLU A 32 10.34 -7.60 5.04
C GLU A 32 9.88 -6.96 6.36
N GLY A 33 8.67 -7.28 6.82
CA GLY A 33 8.01 -6.63 7.97
C GLY A 33 6.75 -5.81 7.68
N GLY A 34 6.26 -5.80 6.43
CA GLY A 34 4.96 -5.21 6.05
C GLY A 34 5.08 -3.91 5.26
N CYS A 35 4.08 -3.04 5.38
CA CYS A 35 4.00 -1.80 4.61
C CYS A 35 5.02 -0.74 5.10
N PRO A 36 6.02 -0.33 4.31
CA PRO A 36 7.02 0.64 4.74
C PRO A 36 6.43 2.05 4.97
N ALA A 37 5.37 2.41 4.24
CA ALA A 37 4.68 3.68 4.42
C ALA A 37 3.82 3.71 5.71
N LEU A 38 3.29 2.57 6.14
CA LEU A 38 2.55 2.47 7.41
C LEU A 38 3.47 2.70 8.60
N ALA A 39 4.67 2.09 8.59
CA ALA A 39 5.67 2.31 9.63
C ALA A 39 6.02 3.80 9.77
N LEU A 40 6.10 4.52 8.65
CA LEU A 40 6.40 5.95 8.63
C LEU A 40 5.20 6.83 9.05
N ALA A 41 3.97 6.43 8.71
CA ALA A 41 2.76 7.11 9.22
C ALA A 41 2.65 7.00 10.75
N GLN A 42 2.98 5.83 11.31
CA GLN A 42 2.98 5.60 12.75
C GLN A 42 4.00 6.48 13.47
N THR A 43 5.20 6.68 12.91
CA THR A 43 6.22 7.57 13.51
C THR A 43 5.85 9.04 13.41
N ALA A 44 5.10 9.43 12.39
CA ALA A 44 4.67 10.80 12.15
C ALA A 44 3.56 11.32 13.08
N ARG A 45 2.93 10.43 13.88
CA ARG A 45 1.63 10.71 14.54
C ARG A 45 0.54 11.16 13.55
N ALA A 46 0.72 10.92 12.25
CA ALA A 46 -0.29 11.18 11.25
C ALA A 46 -1.49 10.27 11.54
N SER A 47 -2.68 10.87 11.64
CA SER A 47 -3.94 10.14 11.87
C SER A 47 -4.94 10.52 10.78
N PRO A 48 -4.64 10.23 9.50
CA PRO A 48 -5.54 10.55 8.42
C PRO A 48 -6.85 9.76 8.59
N PRO A 49 -8.01 10.34 8.26
CA PRO A 49 -9.29 9.62 8.33
C PRO A 49 -9.37 8.46 7.33
N TYR A 50 -8.52 8.43 6.30
CA TYR A 50 -8.45 7.36 5.32
C TYR A 50 -7.01 6.90 5.03
N ILE A 51 -6.82 5.57 4.97
CA ILE A 51 -5.58 4.94 4.53
C ILE A 51 -5.92 3.90 3.48
N GLY A 52 -5.30 3.99 2.31
CA GLY A 52 -5.47 3.05 1.21
C GLY A 52 -4.15 2.42 0.79
N TYR A 53 -4.15 1.12 0.51
CA TYR A 53 -3.00 0.39 -0.01
C TYR A 53 -3.30 -0.12 -1.43
N LEU A 54 -2.47 0.28 -2.40
CA LEU A 54 -2.55 -0.19 -3.77
C LEU A 54 -1.93 -1.59 -3.86
N SER A 55 -2.77 -2.59 -3.66
CA SER A 55 -2.43 -3.98 -3.91
C SER A 55 -2.41 -4.29 -5.42
N THR A 56 -2.52 -5.57 -5.76
CA THR A 56 -2.55 -6.07 -7.14
C THR A 56 -3.52 -7.24 -7.22
N ASN A 57 -4.19 -7.42 -8.35
CA ASN A 57 -4.99 -8.62 -8.63
C ASN A 57 -4.17 -9.93 -8.58
N GLY A 58 -2.84 -9.88 -8.63
CA GLY A 58 -1.98 -11.06 -8.49
C GLY A 58 -2.14 -11.82 -7.17
N VAL A 59 -2.79 -11.23 -6.15
CA VAL A 59 -3.12 -11.90 -4.88
C VAL A 59 -4.12 -13.05 -5.05
N TYR A 60 -4.97 -12.99 -6.07
CA TYR A 60 -5.91 -14.08 -6.37
C TYR A 60 -5.19 -15.32 -6.91
N GLY A 61 -3.98 -15.17 -7.45
CA GLY A 61 -3.25 -16.28 -8.05
C GLY A 61 -3.88 -16.76 -9.35
N ASP A 62 -3.74 -18.05 -9.63
CA ASP A 62 -4.16 -18.64 -10.90
C ASP A 62 -5.52 -19.33 -10.79
N TYR A 63 -6.51 -18.75 -11.47
CA TYR A 63 -7.88 -19.27 -11.59
C TYR A 63 -8.13 -20.02 -12.92
N GLN A 64 -7.09 -20.32 -13.70
CA GLN A 64 -7.17 -21.09 -14.96
C GLN A 64 -8.16 -20.48 -15.96
N GLY A 65 -8.20 -19.13 -16.03
CA GLY A 65 -9.13 -18.38 -16.88
C GLY A 65 -10.52 -18.15 -16.28
N GLY A 66 -10.75 -18.58 -15.03
CA GLY A 66 -11.96 -18.27 -14.26
C GLY A 66 -12.08 -16.78 -13.89
N VAL A 67 -13.30 -16.37 -13.56
CA VAL A 67 -13.60 -15.02 -13.05
C VAL A 67 -13.41 -14.99 -11.54
N VAL A 68 -12.85 -13.88 -11.04
CA VAL A 68 -12.63 -13.62 -9.61
C VAL A 68 -13.35 -12.34 -9.19
N ASP A 69 -13.67 -12.26 -7.92
CA ASP A 69 -14.24 -11.10 -7.23
C ASP A 69 -13.57 -10.87 -5.86
N GLU A 70 -14.01 -9.87 -5.11
CA GLU A 70 -13.47 -9.50 -3.81
C GLU A 70 -13.69 -10.57 -2.72
N THR A 71 -14.56 -11.55 -2.95
CA THR A 71 -14.83 -12.67 -2.03
C THR A 71 -14.06 -13.94 -2.38
N SER A 72 -13.38 -13.93 -3.52
CA SER A 72 -12.64 -15.07 -4.04
C SER A 72 -11.40 -15.38 -3.19
N PRO A 73 -11.10 -16.67 -2.92
CA PRO A 73 -9.88 -17.06 -2.23
C PRO A 73 -8.60 -16.49 -2.84
N LEU A 74 -7.64 -16.14 -1.97
CA LEU A 74 -6.33 -15.67 -2.38
C LEU A 74 -5.39 -16.87 -2.57
N LEU A 75 -5.13 -17.25 -3.83
CA LEU A 75 -4.38 -18.48 -4.17
C LEU A 75 -2.95 -18.19 -4.66
N ALA A 76 -2.44 -16.98 -4.45
CA ALA A 76 -1.13 -16.62 -4.96
C ALA A 76 0.01 -17.41 -4.30
N THR A 77 0.94 -17.89 -5.13
CA THR A 77 2.15 -18.62 -4.69
C THR A 77 3.44 -17.85 -4.96
N ALA A 78 3.39 -16.84 -5.83
CA ALA A 78 4.55 -16.01 -6.14
C ALA A 78 4.94 -15.18 -4.91
N PRO A 79 6.23 -15.14 -4.50
CA PRO A 79 6.66 -14.48 -3.26
C PRO A 79 6.17 -13.02 -3.11
N ARG A 80 6.16 -12.26 -4.22
CA ARG A 80 5.70 -10.86 -4.23
C ARG A 80 4.20 -10.72 -3.96
N ALA A 81 3.38 -11.65 -4.44
CA ALA A 81 1.93 -11.61 -4.24
C ALA A 81 1.57 -12.11 -2.83
N VAL A 82 2.25 -13.15 -2.34
CA VAL A 82 2.14 -13.60 -0.94
C VAL A 82 2.49 -12.48 0.03
N ALA A 83 3.55 -11.71 -0.25
CA ALA A 83 3.92 -10.56 0.56
C ALA A 83 2.84 -9.45 0.57
N ARG A 84 2.02 -9.32 -0.50
CA ARG A 84 0.89 -8.39 -0.53
C ARG A 84 -0.28 -8.90 0.30
N ILE A 85 -0.60 -10.19 0.22
CA ILE A 85 -1.61 -10.83 1.08
C ILE A 85 -1.28 -10.61 2.55
N ALA A 86 -0.01 -10.75 2.94
CA ALA A 86 0.43 -10.54 4.32
C ALA A 86 0.43 -9.07 4.78
N ALA A 87 0.29 -8.10 3.86
CA ALA A 87 0.33 -6.67 4.16
C ALA A 87 -1.06 -6.03 4.25
N GLU A 88 -2.11 -6.74 3.83
CA GLU A 88 -3.53 -6.35 3.91
C GLU A 88 -4.15 -6.78 5.24
#